data_AF-A0A956X6Q4-F1
#
_entry.id   AF-A0A956X6Q4-F1
#
_cell.length_a   1.000
_cell.length_b   1.000
_cell.length_c   1.000
_cell.angle_alpha   90.00
_cell.angle_beta   90.00
_cell.angle_gamma   90.00
#
_symmetry.space_group_name_H-M   'P 1'
#
loop_
_entity.id
_entity.type
_entity.pdbx_description
1 polymer ?
#
loop_
_entity_poly.entity_id
_entity_poly.type
_entity_poly.pdbx_seq_one_letter_code
_entity_poly.pdbx_strand_id
1 'polypeptide(L)'
;MKSEFVLAFNEICEARGLPKEDVFEALKTALVSAYRRDLNLSSTQDVRVEIDPRTGESTIFAEKEVVDSIIDNRTEVLLDVARREHPNAELGDVLLVDSTTAQFGRIAAQTAKQVLLQRVREAEREHLFEDFSGREGEL
;
A
#
# COMPACT_ATOMS: atom_id res chain seq x y z
N MET A 1 13.15 8.66 -15.14
CA MET A 1 14.21 8.66 -14.13
C MET A 1 13.89 7.51 -13.18
N LYS A 2 14.78 6.53 -12.97
CA LYS A 2 14.50 5.47 -11.99
C LYS A 2 14.44 6.15 -10.61
N SER A 3 13.35 5.96 -9.89
CA SER A 3 13.18 6.54 -8.56
C SER A 3 14.27 6.01 -7.62
N GLU A 4 14.94 6.89 -6.89
CA GLU A 4 15.95 6.52 -5.88
C GLU A 4 15.39 5.50 -4.88
N PHE A 5 14.09 5.60 -4.59
CA PHE A 5 13.38 4.64 -3.76
C PHE A 5 13.42 3.22 -4.33
N VAL A 6 13.10 3.06 -5.62
CA VAL A 6 13.04 1.73 -6.27
C VAL A 6 14.43 1.10 -6.34
N LEU A 7 15.48 1.91 -6.53
CA LEU A 7 16.86 1.42 -6.52
C LEU A 7 17.25 0.91 -5.13
N ALA A 8 17.06 1.72 -4.09
CA ALA A 8 17.37 1.34 -2.71
C ALA A 8 16.52 0.14 -2.24
N PHE A 9 15.24 0.10 -2.63
CA PHE A 9 14.34 -1.01 -2.35
C PHE A 9 14.86 -2.32 -2.95
N ASN A 10 15.24 -2.29 -4.24
CA ASN A 10 15.78 -3.45 -4.93
C ASN A 10 17.08 -3.96 -4.29
N GLU A 11 17.99 -3.04 -3.96
CA GLU A 11 19.28 -3.37 -3.35
C GLU A 11 19.10 -4.06 -1.99
N ILE A 12 18.20 -3.57 -1.14
CA ILE A 12 17.95 -4.18 0.16
C ILE A 12 17.26 -5.53 0.02
N CYS A 13 16.30 -5.67 -0.90
CA CYS A 13 15.64 -6.94 -1.14
C CYS A 13 16.64 -8.00 -1.63
N GLU A 14 17.53 -7.65 -2.57
CA GLU A 14 18.54 -8.57 -3.09
C GLU A 14 19.59 -8.92 -2.03
N ALA A 15 20.12 -7.93 -1.29
CA ALA A 15 21.14 -8.15 -0.27
C ALA A 15 20.66 -9.01 0.90
N ARG A 16 19.34 -9.03 1.14
CA ARG A 16 18.72 -9.75 2.27
C ARG A 16 17.90 -10.96 1.84
N GLY A 17 17.92 -11.32 0.55
CA GLY A 17 17.18 -12.48 0.02
C GLY A 17 15.66 -12.35 0.12
N LEU A 18 15.11 -11.13 0.15
CA LEU A 18 13.69 -10.89 0.26
C LEU A 18 13.02 -10.88 -1.12
N PRO A 19 11.99 -11.70 -1.38
CA PRO A 19 11.23 -11.63 -2.62
C PRO A 19 10.53 -10.28 -2.75
N LYS A 20 10.80 -9.58 -3.86
CA LYS A 20 10.29 -8.21 -4.09
C LYS A 20 8.77 -8.16 -4.04
N GLU A 21 8.12 -9.16 -4.63
CA GLU A 21 6.66 -9.29 -4.66
C GLU A 21 6.09 -9.33 -3.25
N ASP A 22 6.66 -10.14 -2.35
CA ASP A 22 6.18 -10.25 -0.98
C ASP A 22 6.32 -8.92 -0.22
N VAL A 23 7.42 -8.20 -0.45
CA VAL A 23 7.66 -6.90 0.19
C VAL A 23 6.69 -5.86 -0.35
N PHE A 24 6.40 -5.86 -1.65
CA PHE A 24 5.39 -4.97 -2.25
C PHE A 24 3.99 -5.27 -1.74
N GLU A 25 3.61 -6.55 -1.57
CA GLU A 25 2.30 -6.92 -1.01
C GLU A 25 2.17 -6.51 0.46
N ALA A 26 3.22 -6.69 1.27
CA ALA A 26 3.22 -6.14 2.63
C ALA A 26 3.15 -4.61 2.62
N LEU A 27 3.82 -3.96 1.68
CA LEU A 27 3.79 -2.52 1.56
C LEU A 27 2.38 -2.03 1.23
N LYS A 28 1.71 -2.59 0.23
CA LYS A 28 0.31 -2.26 -0.12
C LYS A 28 -0.60 -2.41 1.11
N THR A 29 -0.52 -3.54 1.80
CA THR A 29 -1.32 -3.82 3.00
C THR A 29 -1.08 -2.81 4.12
N ALA A 30 0.19 -2.47 4.36
CA ALA A 30 0.56 -1.48 5.37
C ALA A 30 0.11 -0.07 4.98
N LEU A 31 0.17 0.29 3.69
CA LEU A 31 -0.28 1.58 3.19
C LEU A 31 -1.80 1.73 3.30
N VAL A 32 -2.58 0.70 2.97
CA VAL A 32 -4.04 0.68 3.21
C VAL A 32 -4.33 0.94 4.68
N SER A 33 -3.62 0.25 5.57
CA SER A 33 -3.80 0.41 7.02
C SER A 33 -3.41 1.80 7.51
N ALA A 34 -2.29 2.35 7.02
CA ALA A 34 -1.83 3.68 7.37
C ALA A 34 -2.79 4.77 6.88
N TYR A 35 -3.29 4.63 5.66
CA TYR A 35 -4.27 5.55 5.06
C TYR A 35 -5.60 5.54 5.81
N ARG A 36 -6.14 4.34 6.12
CA ARG A 36 -7.37 4.21 6.93
C ARG A 36 -7.23 4.90 8.29
N ARG A 37 -6.07 4.79 8.93
CA ARG A 37 -5.81 5.45 10.22
C ARG A 37 -5.69 6.96 10.08
N ASP A 38 -5.00 7.46 9.06
CA ASP A 38 -4.80 8.91 8.84
C ASP A 38 -6.13 9.64 8.59
N LEU A 39 -7.00 9.02 7.78
CA LEU A 39 -8.32 9.55 7.49
C LEU A 39 -9.42 9.03 8.42
N ASN A 40 -9.10 8.31 9.50
CA ASN A 40 -10.08 7.72 10.44
C ASN A 40 -11.22 6.92 9.77
N LEU A 41 -10.94 6.24 8.65
CA LEU A 41 -11.94 5.52 7.84
C LEU A 41 -12.46 4.27 8.57
N SER A 42 -13.73 3.94 8.32
CA SER A 42 -14.32 2.68 8.76
C SER A 42 -13.61 1.49 8.12
N SER A 43 -13.49 0.39 8.86
CA SER A 43 -12.87 -0.85 8.36
C SER A 43 -13.63 -1.49 7.19
N THR A 44 -14.89 -1.12 7.00
CA THR A 44 -15.80 -1.64 5.97
C THR A 44 -15.61 -1.01 4.60
N GLN A 45 -14.99 0.16 4.51
CA GLN A 45 -14.77 0.85 3.22
C GLN A 45 -13.66 0.16 2.44
N ASP A 46 -13.92 -0.23 1.18
CA ASP A 46 -12.86 -0.79 0.33
C ASP A 46 -11.82 0.28 0.00
N VAL A 47 -10.55 -0.04 0.25
CA VAL A 47 -9.41 0.83 -0.03
C VAL A 47 -8.32 -0.03 -0.62
N ARG A 48 -7.85 0.36 -1.80
CA ARG A 48 -6.79 -0.33 -2.53
C ARG A 48 -5.62 0.60 -2.75
N VAL A 49 -4.43 0.03 -2.71
CA VAL A 49 -3.19 0.73 -3.03
C VAL A 49 -2.53 0.01 -4.19
N GLU A 50 -2.26 0.76 -5.23
CA GLU A 50 -1.42 0.32 -6.34
C GLU A 50 -0.07 1.01 -6.25
N ILE A 51 0.99 0.28 -6.58
CA ILE A 51 2.36 0.79 -6.59
C ILE A 51 2.96 0.42 -7.94
N ASP A 52 3.44 1.40 -8.69
CA ASP A 52 4.21 1.13 -9.90
C ASP A 52 5.58 0.57 -9.48
N PRO A 53 5.93 -0.67 -9.83
CA PRO A 53 7.18 -1.29 -9.40
C PRO A 53 8.44 -0.67 -10.04
N ARG A 54 8.29 0.16 -11.08
CA ARG A 54 9.37 0.84 -11.80
C ARG A 54 9.65 2.22 -11.23
N THR A 55 8.61 2.96 -10.85
CA THR A 55 8.72 4.34 -10.34
C THR A 55 8.56 4.42 -8.82
N GLY A 56 7.91 3.44 -8.19
CA GLY A 56 7.54 3.48 -6.79
C GLY A 56 6.42 4.47 -6.49
N GLU A 57 5.81 5.06 -7.51
CA GLU A 57 4.62 5.90 -7.34
C GLU A 57 3.48 5.03 -6.83
N SER A 58 2.77 5.56 -5.84
CA SER A 58 1.70 4.84 -5.18
C SER A 58 0.41 5.63 -5.30
N THR A 59 -0.64 4.94 -5.73
CA THR A 59 -1.97 5.49 -5.97
C THR A 59 -2.94 4.79 -5.04
N ILE A 60 -3.80 5.58 -4.39
CA ILE A 60 -4.85 5.05 -3.52
C ILE A 60 -6.18 5.16 -4.24
N PHE A 61 -6.90 4.05 -4.26
CA PHE A 61 -8.29 4.00 -4.64
C PHE A 61 -9.13 3.77 -3.40
N ALA A 62 -10.13 4.61 -3.18
CA ALA A 62 -11.09 4.45 -2.10
C ALA A 62 -12.49 4.31 -2.67
N GLU A 63 -13.29 3.44 -2.06
CA GLU A 63 -14.69 3.26 -2.38
C GLU A 63 -15.47 4.51 -1.98
N LYS A 64 -16.15 5.13 -2.94
CA LYS A 64 -16.97 6.33 -2.71
C LYS A 64 -18.29 6.25 -3.46
N GLU A 65 -19.32 6.82 -2.85
CA GLU A 65 -20.63 7.02 -3.44
C GLU A 65 -20.64 8.26 -4.33
N VAL A 66 -21.22 8.12 -5.52
CA VAL A 66 -21.33 9.20 -6.49
C VAL A 66 -22.52 10.09 -6.15
N VAL A 67 -22.25 11.32 -5.75
CA VAL A 67 -23.25 12.29 -5.28
C VAL A 67 -23.24 13.57 -6.12
N ASP A 68 -24.30 14.37 -6.00
CA ASP A 68 -24.40 15.68 -6.64
C ASP A 68 -23.72 16.79 -5.81
N SER A 69 -23.56 16.57 -4.51
CA SER A 69 -23.00 17.49 -3.53
C SER A 69 -22.33 16.71 -2.40
N ILE A 70 -21.10 17.08 -2.06
CA ILE A 70 -20.30 16.38 -1.05
C ILE A 70 -20.67 16.90 0.35
N ILE A 71 -21.09 15.98 1.21
CA ILE A 71 -21.22 16.11 2.67
C ILE A 71 -19.97 15.54 3.35
N ASP A 72 -19.51 14.35 2.94
CA ASP A 72 -18.28 13.73 3.44
C ASP A 72 -17.37 13.26 2.29
N ASN A 73 -16.32 14.05 2.03
CA ASN A 73 -15.31 13.77 1.00
C ASN A 73 -14.57 12.43 1.18
N ARG A 74 -14.69 11.79 2.33
CA ARG A 74 -14.06 10.50 2.61
C ARG A 74 -14.84 9.35 1.97
N THR A 75 -16.16 9.47 1.89
CA THR A 75 -17.07 8.43 1.40
C THR A 75 -17.80 8.84 0.12
N GLU A 76 -17.69 10.09 -0.30
CA GLU A 76 -18.45 10.64 -1.41
C GLU A 76 -17.54 11.28 -2.47
N VAL A 77 -17.99 11.23 -3.72
CA VAL A 77 -17.32 11.81 -4.88
C VAL A 77 -18.35 12.45 -5.80
N LEU A 78 -17.99 13.57 -6.43
CA LEU A 78 -18.87 14.20 -7.41
C LEU A 78 -18.92 13.37 -8.70
N LEU A 79 -20.08 13.38 -9.37
CA LEU A 79 -20.31 12.69 -10.65
C LEU A 79 -19.28 13.05 -11.72
N ASP A 80 -18.86 14.32 -11.82
CA ASP A 80 -17.88 14.78 -12.80
C ASP A 80 -16.47 14.22 -12.54
N VAL A 81 -16.11 14.02 -11.27
CA VAL A 81 -14.86 13.40 -10.86
C VAL A 81 -14.91 11.89 -11.10
N ALA A 82 -15.99 11.23 -10.69
CA ALA A 82 -16.19 9.79 -10.91
C ALA A 82 -16.11 9.42 -12.40
N ARG A 83 -16.69 10.26 -13.27
CA ARG A 83 -16.71 10.06 -14.73
C ARG A 83 -15.35 10.17 -15.42
N ARG A 84 -14.31 10.68 -14.74
CA ARG A 84 -12.96 10.75 -15.31
C ARG A 84 -12.36 9.35 -15.48
N GLU A 85 -12.59 8.49 -14.49
CA GLU A 85 -12.11 7.11 -14.46
C GLU A 85 -13.19 6.12 -14.89
N HIS A 86 -14.46 6.44 -14.60
CA HIS A 86 -15.62 5.58 -14.88
C HIS A 86 -16.65 6.32 -15.75
N PRO A 87 -16.50 6.38 -17.08
CA PRO A 87 -17.33 7.21 -17.96
C PRO A 87 -18.84 6.96 -17.87
N ASN A 88 -19.23 5.75 -17.46
CA ASN A 88 -20.61 5.32 -17.32
C ASN A 88 -21.16 5.50 -15.90
N ALA A 89 -20.46 6.19 -15.00
CA ALA A 89 -20.92 6.43 -13.63
C ALA A 89 -22.22 7.24 -13.59
N GLU A 90 -23.11 6.83 -12.69
CA GLU A 90 -24.40 7.43 -12.38
C GLU A 90 -24.46 7.88 -10.90
N LEU A 91 -25.42 8.75 -10.56
CA LEU A 91 -25.64 9.16 -9.17
C LEU A 91 -26.13 7.97 -8.34
N GLY A 92 -25.55 7.78 -7.15
CA GLY A 92 -25.80 6.65 -6.25
C GLY A 92 -24.92 5.43 -6.51
N ASP A 93 -24.07 5.44 -7.55
CA ASP A 93 -23.09 4.37 -7.75
C ASP A 93 -22.04 4.38 -6.65
N VAL A 94 -21.54 3.20 -6.28
CA VAL A 94 -20.42 3.04 -5.35
C VAL A 94 -19.22 2.50 -6.13
N LEU A 95 -18.18 3.32 -6.27
CA LEU A 95 -17.04 3.07 -7.16
C LEU A 95 -15.72 3.29 -6.44
N LEU A 96 -14.68 2.60 -6.90
CA LEU A 96 -13.29 2.89 -6.50
C LEU A 96 -12.79 4.10 -7.30
N VAL A 97 -12.49 5.19 -6.60
CA VAL A 97 -11.97 6.43 -7.19
C VAL A 97 -10.63 6.81 -6.58
N ASP A 98 -9.80 7.49 -7.37
CA ASP A 98 -8.53 8.02 -6.88
C ASP A 98 -8.78 8.97 -5.70
N SER A 99 -8.16 8.64 -4.57
CA SER A 99 -8.22 9.41 -3.33
C SER A 99 -6.81 9.71 -2.82
N THR A 100 -5.81 9.70 -3.70
CA THR A 100 -4.42 10.00 -3.41
C THR A 100 -4.28 11.45 -2.96
N THR A 101 -3.77 11.66 -1.75
CA THR A 101 -3.56 13.01 -1.20
C THR A 101 -2.10 13.42 -1.30
N ALA A 102 -1.82 14.73 -1.31
CA ALA A 102 -0.44 15.23 -1.27
C ALA A 102 0.34 14.78 -0.01
N GLN A 103 -0.39 14.50 1.08
CA GLN A 103 0.15 13.97 2.32
C GLN A 103 0.60 12.50 2.19
N PHE A 104 0.01 11.76 1.25
CA PHE A 104 0.25 10.33 1.11
C PHE A 104 1.70 9.98 0.80
N GLY A 105 2.42 10.79 0.02
CA GLY A 105 3.83 10.53 -0.27
C GLY A 105 4.70 10.40 1.00
N ARG A 106 4.41 11.20 2.04
CA ARG A 106 5.10 11.09 3.33
C ARG A 106 4.71 9.83 4.10
N ILE A 107 3.41 9.52 4.14
CA ILE A 107 2.88 8.30 4.76
C ILE A 107 3.49 7.07 4.08
N ALA A 108 3.62 7.12 2.76
CA ALA A 108 4.17 6.06 1.94
C ALA A 108 5.64 5.79 2.25
N ALA A 109 6.46 6.85 2.26
CA ALA A 109 7.87 6.73 2.59
C ALA A 109 8.11 6.17 4.01
N GLN A 110 7.36 6.65 5.01
CA GLN A 110 7.48 6.18 6.40
C GLN A 110 7.06 4.72 6.54
N THR A 111 5.92 4.36 5.94
CA THR A 111 5.40 2.99 5.96
C THR A 111 6.36 2.04 5.24
N ALA A 112 6.89 2.43 4.08
CA ALA A 112 7.85 1.64 3.32
C ALA A 112 9.10 1.31 4.14
N LYS A 113 9.68 2.30 4.83
CA LYS A 113 10.81 2.07 5.73
C LYS A 113 10.48 1.07 6.82
N GLN A 114 9.31 1.20 7.45
CA GLN A 114 8.89 0.31 8.55
C GLN A 114 8.69 -1.12 8.06
N VAL A 115 7.96 -1.31 6.96
CA VAL A 115 7.70 -2.64 6.36
C VAL A 115 9.00 -3.32 5.97
N LEU A 116 9.90 -2.59 5.32
CA LEU A 116 11.16 -3.14 4.86
C LEU A 116 12.05 -3.58 6.05
N LEU A 117 12.14 -2.76 7.11
CA LEU A 117 12.84 -3.15 8.34
C LEU A 117 12.21 -4.36 9.03
N GLN A 118 10.88 -4.49 8.98
CA GLN A 118 10.18 -5.63 9.55
C GLN A 118 10.50 -6.91 8.77
N ARG A 119 10.43 -6.87 7.43
CA ARG A 119 10.74 -8.03 6.57
C ARG A 119 12.19 -8.49 6.73
N VAL A 120 13.13 -7.56 6.87
CA VAL A 120 14.53 -7.92 7.16
C VAL A 120 14.65 -8.69 8.48
N ARG A 121 14.00 -8.22 9.56
CA ARG A 121 14.04 -8.90 10.86
C ARG A 121 13.35 -10.26 10.84
N GLU A 122 12.28 -10.40 10.05
CA GLU A 122 11.57 -11.66 9.88
C GLU A 122 12.45 -12.68 9.16
N ALA A 123 13.09 -12.29 8.05
CA ALA A 123 14.02 -13.15 7.32
C ALA A 123 15.26 -13.54 8.16
N GLU A 124 15.82 -12.60 8.93
CA GLU A 124 16.93 -12.90 9.86
C GLU A 124 16.52 -13.93 10.94
N ARG A 125 15.27 -13.85 11.43
CA ARG A 125 14.76 -14.79 12.43
C ARG A 125 14.50 -16.17 11.84
N GLU A 126 13.95 -16.23 10.63
CA GLU A 126 13.68 -17.47 9.92
C GLU A 126 14.98 -18.24 9.67
N HIS A 127 16.02 -17.55 9.19
CA HIS A 127 17.34 -18.16 8.97
C HIS A 127 17.97 -18.68 10.27
N LEU A 128 17.89 -17.90 11.35
CA LEU A 128 18.38 -18.33 12.67
C LEU A 128 17.63 -19.60 13.15
N PHE A 129 16.31 -19.66 12.96
CA PHE A 129 15.51 -20.82 13.34
C PHE A 129 15.89 -22.07 12.54
N GLU A 130 16.10 -21.94 11.22
CA GLU A 130 16.59 -23.04 10.37
C GLU A 130 17.94 -23.58 10.86
N ASP A 131 18.88 -22.70 11.18
CA ASP A 131 20.21 -23.08 11.71
C ASP A 131 20.14 -23.85 13.03
N PHE A 132 19.18 -23.53 13.91
CA PHE A 132 19.00 -24.21 15.19
C PHE A 132 18.19 -25.51 15.07
N SER A 133 17.12 -25.54 14.27
CA SER A 133 16.34 -26.77 14.04
C SER A 133 17.14 -27.84 13.29
N GLY A 134 18.09 -27.44 12.43
CA GLY A 134 19.02 -28.37 11.78
C GLY A 134 19.95 -29.12 12.75
N ARG A 135 20.10 -28.65 14.00
CA ARG A 135 21.01 -29.20 15.01
C ARG A 135 20.30 -30.04 16.09
N GLU A 136 18.97 -30.16 16.05
CA GLU A 136 18.19 -30.95 17.03
C GLU A 136 18.40 -32.49 16.91
N GLY A 137 19.31 -32.96 16.05
CA GLY A 137 19.64 -34.38 15.88
C GLY A 137 21.11 -34.77 16.09
N GLU A 138 21.99 -33.85 16.53
CA GLU A 138 23.44 -34.11 16.67
C GLU A 138 23.90 -34.48 18.11
N LEU A 139 23.00 -34.85 19.03
CA LEU A 139 23.36 -35.28 20.39
C LEU A 139 23.33 -36.80 20.57
#